data_AF-A0A183P8Q6-F1
#
_entry.id   AF-A0A183P8Q6-F1
#
_cell.length_a   1.000
_cell.length_b   1.000
_cell.length_c   1.000
_cell.angle_alpha   90.00
_cell.angle_beta   90.00
_cell.angle_gamma   90.00
#
_symmetry.space_group_name_H-M   'P 1'
#
loop_
_entity.id
_entity.type
_entity.pdbx_description
1 polymer ?
#
loop_
_entity_poly.entity_id
_entity_poly.type
_entity_poly.pdbx_seq_one_letter_code
_entity_poly.pdbx_strand_id
1 'polypeptide(L)'
;MDIINDCLESGLDLNLRCPLDPSEVIKCLELRLRSTLFIFRGQLYRQKEGIAMGSPVSPIVANLFMHSLETSAIAKSLCSPELWL
;
A
#
# COMPACT_ATOMS: atom_id res chain seq x y z
N MET A 1 -4.48 2.21 6.08
CA MET A 1 -3.70 3.37 5.56
C MET A 1 -2.54 3.71 6.49
N ASP A 2 -2.62 3.28 7.75
CA ASP A 2 -1.62 3.52 8.81
C ASP A 2 -0.20 3.13 8.37
N ILE A 3 0.00 1.94 7.79
CA ILE A 3 1.32 1.50 7.27
C ILE A 3 1.90 2.51 6.25
N ILE A 4 1.06 3.12 5.42
CA ILE A 4 1.49 4.11 4.43
C ILE A 4 1.80 5.43 5.12
N ASN A 5 1.00 5.83 6.12
CA ASN A 5 1.28 7.03 6.91
C ASN A 5 2.62 6.91 7.65
N ASP A 6 2.83 5.80 8.34
CA ASP A 6 4.08 5.51 9.06
C ASP A 6 5.29 5.55 8.12
N CYS A 7 5.14 5.03 6.89
CA CYS A 7 6.17 5.07 5.86
C CYS A 7 6.43 6.49 5.32
N LEU A 8 5.40 7.33 5.22
CA LEU A 8 5.53 8.71 4.76
C LEU A 8 6.15 9.62 5.84
N GLU A 9 5.83 9.38 7.11
CA GLU A 9 6.42 10.10 8.25
C GLU A 9 7.90 9.75 8.47
N SER A 10 8.28 8.49 8.25
CA SER A 10 9.67 8.04 8.35
C SER A 10 10.54 8.41 7.13
N GLY A 11 9.93 8.80 6.02
CA GLY A 11 10.61 9.29 4.81
C GLY A 11 11.12 10.72 4.97
N LEU A 12 12.36 10.89 5.44
CA LEU A 12 13.01 12.17 5.77
C LEU A 12 13.16 13.20 4.62
N ASP A 13 12.61 12.95 3.43
CA ASP A 13 12.88 13.72 2.20
C ASP A 13 11.61 14.02 1.38
N LEU A 14 10.40 13.80 1.93
CA LEU A 14 9.16 13.93 1.16
C LEU A 14 8.93 15.37 0.64
N ASN A 15 9.26 16.36 1.45
CA ASN A 15 9.13 17.79 1.12
C ASN A 15 10.04 18.25 -0.04
N LEU A 16 11.11 17.51 -0.34
CA LEU A 16 12.01 17.80 -1.47
C LEU A 16 11.52 17.18 -2.78
N ARG A 17 10.66 16.16 -2.70
CA ARG A 17 10.16 15.41 -3.87
C ARG A 17 8.73 15.77 -4.26
N CYS A 18 7.93 16.21 -3.29
CA CYS A 18 6.54 16.55 -3.49
C CYS A 18 6.18 17.80 -2.67
N PRO A 19 5.52 18.82 -3.26
CA PRO A 19 5.06 19.99 -2.53
C PRO A 19 3.80 19.73 -1.70
N LEU A 20 3.30 18.49 -1.65
CA LEU A 20 2.09 18.12 -0.93
C LEU A 20 2.43 17.65 0.48
N ASP A 21 1.59 18.05 1.43
CA ASP A 21 1.63 17.52 2.79
C ASP A 21 1.32 16.01 2.79
N PRO A 22 1.99 15.20 3.64
CA PRO A 22 1.72 13.77 3.74
C PRO A 22 0.23 13.42 3.91
N SER A 23 -0.53 14.23 4.65
CA SER A 23 -1.96 14.00 4.88
C SER A 23 -2.79 14.13 3.59
N GLU A 24 -2.43 15.06 2.70
CA GLU A 24 -3.08 15.26 1.41
C GLU A 24 -2.75 14.09 0.45
N VAL A 25 -1.52 13.60 0.48
CA VAL A 25 -1.11 12.41 -0.28
C VAL A 25 -1.92 11.19 0.16
N ILE A 26 -2.10 11.00 1.47
CA ILE A 26 -2.87 9.88 2.02
C ILE A 26 -4.33 9.97 1.60
N LYS A 27 -4.96 11.15 1.67
CA LYS A 27 -6.34 11.36 1.20
C LYS A 27 -6.47 11.00 -0.28
N CYS A 28 -5.53 11.45 -1.12
CA CYS A 28 -5.53 11.12 -2.55
C CYS A 28 -5.42 9.61 -2.79
N LEU A 29 -4.53 8.94 -2.06
CA LEU A 29 -4.38 7.48 -2.13
C LEU A 29 -5.65 6.77 -1.66
N GLU A 30 -6.28 7.23 -0.59
CA GLU A 30 -7.51 6.64 -0.04
C GLU A 30 -8.66 6.72 -1.05
N LEU A 31 -8.85 7.89 -1.66
CA LEU A 31 -9.83 8.08 -2.71
C LEU A 31 -9.58 7.15 -3.90
N ARG A 32 -8.31 7.01 -4.32
CA ARG A 32 -7.97 6.18 -5.48
C ARG A 32 -8.14 4.70 -5.21
N LEU A 33 -7.76 4.22 -4.04
CA LEU A 33 -7.83 2.81 -3.66
C LEU A 33 -9.26 2.35 -3.31
N ARG A 34 -10.12 3.25 -2.80
CA ARG A 34 -11.53 2.94 -2.49
C ARG A 34 -12.48 3.10 -3.67
N SER A 35 -12.07 3.83 -4.70
CA SER A 35 -12.87 4.06 -5.91
C SER A 35 -12.55 3.02 -7.01
N THR A 36 -12.45 1.76 -6.63
CA THR A 36 -12.06 0.65 -7.52
C THR A 36 -13.30 -0.02 -8.10
N LEU A 37 -13.72 0.51 -9.25
CA LEU A 37 -14.81 -0.03 -10.07
C LEU A 37 -14.23 -0.66 -11.33
N PHE A 38 -14.75 -1.82 -11.74
CA PHE A 38 -14.35 -2.49 -12.97
C PHE A 38 -15.53 -3.18 -13.66
N ILE A 39 -15.45 -3.36 -14.97
CA ILE A 39 -16.46 -4.07 -15.76
C ILE A 39 -15.96 -5.47 -16.08
N PHE A 40 -16.78 -6.48 -15.80
CA PHE A 40 -16.52 -7.86 -16.20
C PHE A 40 -17.79 -8.44 -16.81
N ARG A 41 -17.68 -8.98 -18.03
CA ARG A 41 -18.82 -9.55 -18.78
C ARG A 41 -20.04 -8.60 -18.86
N GLY A 42 -19.76 -7.31 -19.09
CA GLY A 42 -20.80 -6.27 -19.22
C GLY A 42 -21.45 -5.83 -17.90
N GLN A 43 -21.03 -6.36 -16.76
CA GLN A 43 -21.53 -5.98 -15.44
C GLN A 43 -20.49 -5.15 -14.68
N LEU A 44 -20.97 -4.14 -13.95
CA LEU A 44 -20.14 -3.26 -13.13
C LEU A 44 -19.97 -3.86 -11.73
N TYR A 45 -18.72 -3.98 -11.28
CA TYR A 45 -18.37 -4.47 -9.96
C TYR A 45 -17.55 -3.43 -9.21
N ARG A 46 -17.70 -3.44 -7.88
CA ARG A 46 -16.84 -2.71 -6.95
C ARG A 46 -15.96 -3.70 -6.21
N GLN A 47 -14.66 -3.47 -6.24
CA GLN A 47 -13.74 -4.21 -5.40
C GLN A 47 -13.94 -3.78 -3.94
N LYS A 48 -14.27 -4.76 -3.07
CA LYS A 48 -14.50 -4.51 -1.63
C LYS A 48 -13.22 -4.57 -0.82
N GLU A 49 -12.32 -5.49 -1.19
CA GLU A 49 -11.08 -5.76 -0.46
C GLU A 49 -9.90 -5.85 -1.42
N GLY A 50 -8.73 -5.48 -0.90
CA GLY A 50 -7.49 -5.40 -1.66
C GLY A 50 -7.40 -4.15 -2.53
N ILE A 51 -6.59 -4.23 -3.56
CA ILE A 51 -6.25 -3.13 -4.46
C ILE A 51 -6.49 -3.53 -5.92
N ALA A 52 -6.86 -2.56 -6.76
CA ALA A 52 -7.19 -2.85 -8.15
C ALA A 52 -5.95 -3.25 -8.95
N MET A 53 -5.98 -4.45 -9.54
CA MET A 53 -4.97 -4.87 -10.51
C MET A 53 -5.02 -3.93 -11.73
N GLY A 54 -3.85 -3.44 -12.15
CA GLY A 54 -3.73 -2.49 -13.26
C GLY A 54 -3.75 -1.00 -12.86
N SER A 55 -4.02 -0.65 -11.60
CA SER A 55 -3.75 0.70 -11.12
C SER A 55 -2.24 0.89 -10.92
N PRO A 56 -1.63 1.98 -11.40
CA PRO A 56 -0.19 2.22 -11.28
C PRO A 56 0.29 2.33 -9.83
N VAL A 57 -0.62 2.67 -8.92
CA VAL A 57 -0.34 2.83 -7.48
C VAL A 57 -0.39 1.49 -6.74
N SER A 58 -1.12 0.50 -7.29
CA SER A 58 -1.35 -0.78 -6.61
C SER A 58 -0.07 -1.55 -6.27
N PRO A 59 0.91 -1.73 -7.19
CA PRO A 59 2.11 -2.49 -6.86
C PRO A 59 2.88 -1.91 -5.67
N ILE A 60 2.94 -0.58 -5.56
CA ILE A 60 3.65 0.12 -4.48
C ILE A 60 2.93 -0.12 -3.14
N VAL A 61 1.61 0.03 -3.13
CA VAL A 61 0.79 -0.18 -1.93
C VAL A 61 0.82 -1.65 -1.48
N ALA A 62 0.74 -2.60 -2.41
CA ALA A 62 0.92 -4.01 -2.12
C ALA A 62 2.29 -4.28 -1.50
N ASN A 63 3.35 -3.73 -2.06
CA ASN A 63 4.71 -3.96 -1.56
C ASN A 63 4.89 -3.44 -0.12
N LEU A 64 4.37 -2.25 0.19
CA LEU A 64 4.39 -1.70 1.54
C LEU A 64 3.62 -2.58 2.54
N PHE A 65 2.43 -3.04 2.13
CA PHE A 65 1.63 -3.94 2.96
C PHE A 65 2.35 -5.27 3.20
N MET A 66 2.89 -5.89 2.14
CA MET A 66 3.64 -7.15 2.24
C MET A 66 4.87 -7.00 3.13
N HIS A 67 5.63 -5.91 2.99
CA HIS A 67 6.78 -5.65 3.84
C HIS A 67 6.40 -5.60 5.33
N SER A 68 5.33 -4.89 5.68
CA SER A 68 4.83 -4.82 7.06
C SER A 68 4.37 -6.19 7.58
N LEU A 69 3.66 -6.94 6.73
CA LEU A 69 3.11 -8.25 7.07
C LEU A 69 4.24 -9.28 7.27
N GLU A 70 5.20 -9.34 6.35
CA GLU A 70 6.37 -10.21 6.42
C GLU A 70 7.23 -9.88 7.63
N THR A 71 7.50 -8.59 7.90
CA THR A 71 8.26 -8.17 9.08
C THR A 71 7.57 -8.61 10.37
N SER A 72 6.25 -8.45 10.46
CA SER A 72 5.47 -8.92 11.62
C SER A 72 5.51 -10.45 11.75
N ALA A 73 5.39 -11.16 10.62
CA ALA A 73 5.39 -12.63 10.60
C ALA A 73 6.75 -13.21 11.00
N ILE A 74 7.85 -12.65 10.49
CA ILE A 74 9.22 -13.07 10.83
C ILE A 74 9.50 -12.79 12.31
N ALA A 75 9.14 -11.60 12.81
CA ALA A 75 9.34 -11.25 14.22
C ALA A 75 8.57 -12.17 15.20
N LYS A 76 7.44 -12.73 14.76
CA LYS A 76 6.62 -13.68 15.53
C LYS A 76 6.98 -15.14 15.26
N SER A 77 7.86 -15.43 14.31
CA SER A 77 8.18 -16.79 13.91
C SER A 77 9.00 -17.48 15.00
N LEU A 78 8.60 -18.70 15.37
CA LEU A 78 9.35 -19.54 16.32
C LEU A 78 10.59 -20.17 15.67
N CYS A 79 10.57 -20.32 14.34
CA CYS A 79 11.70 -20.75 13.54
C CYS A 79 12.00 -19.64 12.55
N SER A 80 13.05 -18.86 12.82
CA SER A 80 13.51 -17.84 11.88
C SER A 80 13.95 -18.53 10.58
N PRO A 81 13.46 -18.10 9.41
CA PRO A 81 13.95 -18.64 8.14
C PRO A 81 15.45 -18.36 8.02
N GLU A 82 16.23 -19.34 7.57
CA GLU A 82 17.61 -19.13 7.21
C GLU A 82 17.68 -18.27 5.95
N LEU A 83 18.24 -17.06 6.07
CA LEU A 83 18.50 -16.19 4.94
C LEU A 83 19.76 -16.67 4.24
N TRP A 84 19.60 -17.30 3.08
CA TRP A 84 20.71 -17.61 2.19
C TRP A 84 21.03 -16.38 1.35
N LEU A 85 22.10 -15.68 1.71
CA LEU A 85 22.67 -14.52 1.00
C LEU A 85 23.74 -14.95 -0.01
#